data_AF-A0A1V2Q1G9-F1
#
_entry.id   AF-A0A1V2Q1G9-F1
#
_cell.length_a   1.000
_cell.length_b   1.000
_cell.length_c   1.000
_cell.angle_alpha   90.00
_cell.angle_beta   90.00
_cell.angle_gamma   90.00
#
_symmetry.space_group_name_H-M   'P 1'
#
loop_
_entity.id
_entity.type
_entity.pdbx_description
1 polymer ?
#
loop_
_entity_poly.entity_id
_entity_poly.type
_entity_poly.pdbx_seq_one_letter_code
_entity_poly.pdbx_strand_id
1 'polypeptide(L)'
;MAERHASGVLDTCVYIDLDLLDPTVLPEIPELTAVTLAELHHGLARAKDPASRAARTEKLGSAILSFDPLPFDSHAATRYGTLVTLTLAANRDPRPRRLDLMIAAIASSLSTPLYTRNPKDFIGLESMVEIVAV
;
A
#
# COMPACT_ATOMS: atom_id res chain seq x y z
N MET A 1 -15.86 13.75 15.06
CA MET A 1 -14.52 13.27 14.62
C MET A 1 -14.81 12.01 13.82
N ALA A 2 -14.34 11.91 12.58
CA ALA A 2 -14.57 10.68 11.81
C ALA A 2 -13.98 9.50 12.61
N GLU A 3 -14.77 8.46 12.80
CA GLU A 3 -14.37 7.28 13.55
C GLU A 3 -13.20 6.62 12.80
N ARG A 4 -12.11 6.35 13.51
CA ARG A 4 -10.89 5.77 12.95
C ARG A 4 -11.18 4.34 12.49
N HIS A 5 -10.69 3.94 11.32
CA HIS A 5 -10.93 2.58 10.85
C HIS A 5 -10.22 1.57 11.75
N ALA A 6 -10.93 0.49 12.12
CA ALA A 6 -10.39 -0.57 12.97
C ALA A 6 -9.15 -1.24 12.35
N SER A 7 -9.12 -1.41 11.03
CA SER A 7 -7.94 -1.83 10.28
C SER A 7 -7.80 -1.10 8.95
N GLY A 8 -6.60 -1.14 8.37
CA GLY A 8 -6.35 -0.55 7.07
C GLY A 8 -5.00 -0.96 6.49
N VAL A 9 -4.98 -1.12 5.17
CA VAL A 9 -3.75 -1.42 4.43
C VAL A 9 -2.95 -0.13 4.28
N LEU A 10 -1.69 -0.15 4.66
CA LEU A 10 -0.77 0.94 4.38
C LEU A 10 -0.12 0.74 3.01
N ASP A 11 -0.20 1.75 2.17
CA ASP A 11 0.65 1.87 0.99
C ASP A 11 2.13 1.93 1.42
N THR A 12 3.04 1.49 0.56
CA THR A 12 4.47 1.45 0.83
C THR A 12 5.02 2.82 1.19
N CYS A 13 4.51 3.89 0.56
CA CYS A 13 4.90 5.26 0.87
C CYS A 13 4.52 5.68 2.31
N VAL A 14 3.38 5.21 2.82
CA VAL A 14 2.91 5.49 4.19
C VAL A 14 3.79 4.75 5.20
N TYR A 15 4.09 3.48 4.94
CA TYR A 15 4.95 2.70 5.84
C TYR A 15 6.39 3.24 5.91
N ILE A 16 6.97 3.65 4.77
CA ILE A 16 8.32 4.24 4.75
C ILE A 16 8.37 5.48 5.65
N ASP A 17 7.35 6.34 5.54
CA ASP A 17 7.29 7.62 6.24
C ASP A 17 6.50 7.56 7.56
N LEU A 18 6.29 6.37 8.13
CA LEU A 18 5.44 6.15 9.32
C LEU A 18 5.81 7.07 10.50
N ASP A 19 7.11 7.30 10.72
CA ASP A 19 7.62 8.14 11.83
C ASP A 19 7.37 9.64 11.63
N LEU A 20 6.93 10.05 10.43
CA LEU A 20 6.63 11.43 10.09
C LEU A 20 5.13 11.75 10.17
N LEU A 21 4.29 10.73 10.31
CA LEU A 21 2.83 10.86 10.27
C LEU A 21 2.25 10.97 11.68
N ASP A 22 1.15 11.72 11.80
CA ASP A 22 0.36 11.75 13.03
C ASP A 22 -0.32 10.38 13.22
N PRO A 23 -0.09 9.66 14.32
CA PRO A 23 -0.71 8.35 14.54
C PRO A 23 -2.25 8.37 14.51
N THR A 24 -2.88 9.53 14.72
CA THR A 24 -4.34 9.69 14.69
C THR A 24 -4.92 9.64 13.27
N VAL A 25 -4.09 9.81 12.23
CA VAL A 25 -4.53 9.70 10.82
C VAL A 25 -4.36 8.30 10.23
N LEU A 26 -3.80 7.35 11.00
CA LEU A 26 -3.59 5.96 10.62
C LEU A 26 -4.75 5.07 11.08
N PRO A 27 -4.93 3.84 10.57
CA PRO A 27 -5.90 2.90 11.14
C PRO A 27 -5.49 2.46 12.55
N GLU A 28 -6.42 1.90 13.33
CA GLU A 28 -6.09 1.31 14.64
C GLU A 28 -5.14 0.13 14.51
N ILE A 29 -5.42 -0.75 13.54
CA ILE A 29 -4.59 -1.90 13.18
C ILE A 29 -4.04 -1.68 11.76
N PRO A 30 -2.77 -1.24 11.62
CA PRO A 30 -2.14 -1.13 10.31
C PRO A 30 -1.81 -2.53 9.77
N GLU A 31 -2.04 -2.72 8.47
CA GLU A 31 -1.70 -3.94 7.75
C GLU A 31 -0.75 -3.62 6.60
N LEU A 32 0.17 -4.54 6.30
CA LEU A 32 1.03 -4.46 5.12
C LEU A 32 0.69 -5.59 4.15
N THR A 33 1.00 -5.38 2.88
CA THR A 33 0.85 -6.42 1.86
C THR A 33 2.19 -7.08 1.55
N ALA A 34 2.15 -8.29 1.00
CA ALA A 34 3.33 -8.95 0.44
C ALA A 34 3.96 -8.11 -0.69
N VAL A 35 3.18 -7.28 -1.38
CA VAL A 35 3.66 -6.36 -2.42
C VAL A 35 4.47 -5.24 -1.79
N THR A 36 4.01 -4.66 -0.67
CA THR A 36 4.77 -3.67 0.10
C THR A 36 6.12 -4.25 0.55
N LEU A 37 6.13 -5.49 1.06
CA LEU A 37 7.37 -6.15 1.44
C LEU A 37 8.32 -6.34 0.24
N ALA A 38 7.79 -6.71 -0.92
CA ALA A 38 8.57 -6.81 -2.16
C ALA A 38 9.17 -5.46 -2.59
N GLU A 39 8.43 -4.37 -2.45
CA GLU A 39 8.92 -3.01 -2.72
C GLU A 39 10.03 -2.58 -1.76
N LEU A 40 9.91 -2.92 -0.47
CA LEU A 40 10.97 -2.68 0.52
C LEU A 40 12.25 -3.45 0.18
N HIS A 41 12.14 -4.73 -0.18
CA HIS A 41 13.28 -5.52 -0.66
C HIS A 41 13.91 -4.93 -1.93
N HIS A 42 13.09 -4.55 -2.91
CA HIS A 42 13.54 -3.89 -4.14
C HIS A 42 14.27 -2.58 -3.82
N GLY A 43 13.72 -1.81 -2.90
CA GLY A 43 14.29 -0.57 -2.41
C GLY A 43 15.67 -0.79 -1.79
N LEU A 44 15.83 -1.80 -0.94
CA LEU A 44 17.11 -2.15 -0.33
C LEU A 44 18.14 -2.61 -1.38
N ALA A 45 17.72 -3.43 -2.35
CA ALA A 45 18.58 -3.91 -3.43
C ALA A 45 19.15 -2.78 -4.30
N ARG A 46 18.44 -1.64 -4.38
CA ARG A 46 18.84 -0.46 -5.16
C ARG A 46 19.62 0.59 -4.38
N ALA A 47 19.76 0.44 -3.07
CA ALA A 47 20.53 1.36 -2.24
C ALA A 47 22.02 1.34 -2.65
N LYS A 48 22.58 2.50 -2.99
CA LYS A 48 23.95 2.63 -3.51
C LYS A 48 24.94 3.08 -2.44
N ASP A 49 24.51 3.92 -1.51
CA ASP A 49 25.33 4.43 -0.43
C ASP A 49 25.07 3.68 0.89
N PRO A 50 26.07 3.60 1.78
CA PRO A 50 25.93 2.87 3.04
C PRO A 50 24.82 3.39 3.95
N ALA A 51 24.57 4.70 3.97
CA ALA A 51 23.57 5.31 4.85
C ALA A 51 22.14 4.95 4.42
N SER A 52 21.82 5.10 3.14
CA SER A 52 20.52 4.70 2.60
C SER A 52 20.29 3.19 2.69
N ARG A 53 21.35 2.40 2.55
CA ARG A 53 21.27 0.94 2.74
C ARG A 53 20.95 0.59 4.19
N ALA A 54 21.62 1.20 5.16
CA ALA A 54 21.37 0.96 6.58
C ALA A 54 19.92 1.33 6.96
N ALA A 55 19.45 2.52 6.58
CA ALA A 55 18.09 2.97 6.85
C ALA A 55 17.02 2.04 6.22
N ARG A 56 17.24 1.57 4.99
CA ARG A 56 16.33 0.62 4.32
C ARG A 56 16.37 -0.77 4.94
N THR A 57 17.54 -1.23 5.41
CA THR A 57 17.66 -2.49 6.16
C THR A 57 16.87 -2.42 7.46
N GLU A 58 16.95 -1.31 8.19
CA GLU A 58 16.18 -1.10 9.42
C GLU A 58 14.67 -1.11 9.14
N LYS A 59 14.20 -0.32 8.19
CA LYS A 59 12.77 -0.27 7.81
C LYS A 59 12.22 -1.63 7.37
N LEU A 60 12.98 -2.37 6.57
CA LEU A 60 12.62 -3.73 6.15
C LEU A 60 12.60 -4.71 7.33
N GLY A 61 13.61 -4.64 8.22
CA GLY A 61 13.67 -5.46 9.43
C GLY A 61 12.47 -5.25 10.34
N SER A 62 12.11 -4.00 10.60
CA SER A 62 10.91 -3.65 11.37
C SER A 62 9.62 -4.17 10.73
N ALA A 63 9.54 -4.16 9.40
CA ALA A 63 8.36 -4.66 8.68
C ALA A 63 8.19 -6.15 8.89
N ILE A 64 9.27 -6.92 8.71
CA ILE A 64 9.29 -8.38 8.85
C ILE A 64 8.97 -8.82 10.29
N LEU A 65 9.42 -8.06 11.28
CA LEU A 65 9.20 -8.38 12.68
C LEU A 65 7.80 -8.02 13.19
N SER A 66 7.18 -6.98 12.61
CA SER A 66 5.95 -6.38 13.16
C SER A 66 4.67 -6.74 12.39
N PHE A 67 4.79 -7.23 11.16
CA PHE A 67 3.65 -7.48 10.28
C PHE A 67 3.67 -8.91 9.72
N ASP A 68 2.49 -9.50 9.59
CA ASP A 68 2.23 -10.68 8.77
C ASP A 68 1.64 -10.19 7.43
N PRO A 69 2.43 -10.13 6.33
CA PRO A 69 2.00 -9.45 5.12
C PRO A 69 0.85 -10.17 4.41
N LEU A 70 -0.21 -9.42 4.11
CA LEU A 70 -1.38 -9.92 3.38
C LEU A 70 -0.98 -10.40 1.97
N PRO A 71 -1.35 -11.64 1.58
CA PRO A 71 -0.93 -12.22 0.31
C PRO A 71 -1.70 -11.65 -0.88
N PHE A 72 -1.06 -11.64 -2.05
CA PHE A 72 -1.76 -11.46 -3.32
C PHE A 72 -2.34 -12.81 -3.79
N ASP A 73 -3.53 -13.14 -3.30
CA ASP A 73 -4.22 -14.41 -3.56
C ASP A 73 -5.17 -14.34 -4.78
N SER A 74 -6.00 -15.37 -4.98
CA SER A 74 -6.95 -15.42 -6.09
C SER A 74 -8.06 -14.36 -6.01
N HIS A 75 -8.47 -13.98 -4.80
CA HIS A 75 -9.47 -12.92 -4.60
C HIS A 75 -8.88 -11.55 -4.96
N ALA A 76 -7.67 -11.27 -4.48
CA ALA A 76 -6.91 -10.07 -4.85
C ALA A 76 -6.63 -10.04 -6.37
N ALA A 77 -6.25 -11.16 -6.97
CA ALA A 77 -6.03 -11.24 -8.42
C ALA A 77 -7.30 -10.91 -9.23
N THR A 78 -8.47 -11.36 -8.77
CA THR A 78 -9.76 -11.01 -9.39
C THR A 78 -10.04 -9.51 -9.26
N ARG A 79 -9.85 -8.93 -8.06
CA ARG A 79 -10.00 -7.48 -7.83
C ARG A 79 -9.06 -6.66 -8.69
N TYR A 80 -7.81 -7.09 -8.84
CA TYR A 80 -6.80 -6.42 -9.66
C TYR A 80 -7.29 -6.25 -11.11
N GLY A 81 -7.90 -7.27 -11.71
CA GLY A 81 -8.47 -7.17 -13.06
C GLY A 81 -9.58 -6.10 -13.17
N THR A 82 -10.43 -6.00 -12.15
CA THR A 82 -11.44 -4.93 -12.06
C THR A 82 -10.79 -3.55 -11.93
N LEU A 83 -9.80 -3.39 -11.05
CA LEU A 83 -9.10 -2.11 -10.86
C LEU A 83 -8.33 -1.67 -12.12
N VAL A 84 -7.74 -2.60 -12.87
CA VAL A 84 -7.15 -2.32 -14.18
C VAL A 84 -8.20 -1.81 -15.17
N THR A 85 -9.36 -2.45 -15.23
CA THR A 85 -10.48 -2.01 -16.08
C THR A 85 -10.93 -0.60 -15.72
N LEU A 86 -11.08 -0.30 -14.42
CA LEU A 86 -11.44 1.04 -13.94
C LEU A 86 -10.37 2.08 -14.24
N THR A 87 -9.10 1.73 -14.09
CA THR A 87 -7.96 2.61 -14.45
C THR A 87 -8.00 2.99 -15.93
N LEU A 88 -8.28 2.01 -16.81
CA LEU A 88 -8.44 2.24 -18.24
C LEU A 88 -9.67 3.09 -18.54
N ALA A 89 -10.80 2.83 -17.89
CA ALA A 89 -12.02 3.62 -18.03
C ALA A 89 -11.83 5.08 -17.58
N ALA A 90 -10.94 5.33 -16.62
CA ALA A 90 -10.51 6.65 -16.21
C ALA A 90 -9.49 7.31 -17.17
N ASN A 91 -9.20 6.71 -18.33
CA ASN A 91 -8.19 7.15 -19.31
C ASN A 91 -6.76 7.21 -18.75
N ARG A 92 -6.40 6.30 -17.84
CA ARG A 92 -5.07 6.23 -17.20
C ARG A 92 -4.34 4.95 -17.61
N ASP A 93 -3.01 4.99 -17.62
CA ASP A 93 -2.18 3.81 -17.89
C ASP A 93 -1.96 3.00 -16.60
N PRO A 94 -2.40 1.74 -16.52
CA PRO A 94 -2.18 0.87 -15.37
C PRO A 94 -0.73 0.37 -15.26
N ARG A 95 0.05 0.35 -16.35
CA ARG A 95 1.42 -0.22 -16.37
C ARG A 95 2.40 0.41 -15.37
N PRO A 96 2.47 1.76 -15.21
CA PRO A 96 3.32 2.35 -14.19
C PRO A 96 2.84 2.13 -12.75
N ARG A 97 1.57 1.74 -12.55
CA ARG A 97 0.89 1.59 -11.25
C ARG A 97 0.65 0.14 -10.87
N ARG A 98 1.30 -0.81 -11.54
CA ARG A 98 1.01 -2.24 -11.36
C ARG A 98 1.12 -2.68 -9.90
N LEU A 99 2.14 -2.21 -9.18
CA LEU A 99 2.31 -2.55 -7.76
C LEU A 99 1.25 -1.87 -6.90
N ASP A 100 1.01 -0.57 -7.08
CA ASP A 100 -0.07 0.18 -6.40
C ASP A 100 -1.44 -0.50 -6.57
N LEU A 101 -1.76 -0.92 -7.80
CA LEU A 101 -2.99 -1.63 -8.11
C LEU A 101 -3.07 -3.01 -7.46
N MET A 102 -1.94 -3.70 -7.26
CA MET A 102 -1.92 -4.96 -6.51
C MET A 102 -2.16 -4.72 -5.00
N ILE A 103 -1.58 -3.66 -4.43
CA ILE A 103 -1.83 -3.25 -3.03
C ILE A 103 -3.32 -2.91 -2.85
N ALA A 104 -3.86 -2.06 -3.73
CA ALA A 104 -5.28 -1.70 -3.73
C ALA A 104 -6.20 -2.90 -3.94
N ALA A 105 -5.79 -3.89 -4.74
CA ALA A 105 -6.58 -5.09 -4.96
C ALA A 105 -6.67 -5.98 -3.72
N ILE A 106 -5.61 -6.06 -2.92
CA ILE A 106 -5.60 -6.78 -1.63
C ILE A 106 -6.51 -6.06 -0.62
N ALA A 107 -6.39 -4.73 -0.51
CA ALA A 107 -7.28 -3.94 0.34
C ALA A 107 -8.77 -4.11 -0.08
N SER A 108 -9.03 -4.04 -1.38
CA SER A 108 -10.37 -4.23 -1.97
C SER A 108 -10.93 -5.66 -1.77
N SER A 109 -10.10 -6.70 -1.78
CA SER A 109 -10.58 -8.07 -1.57
C SER A 109 -10.98 -8.31 -0.11
N LEU A 110 -10.35 -7.59 0.83
CA LEU A 110 -10.63 -7.66 2.27
C LEU A 110 -11.64 -6.62 2.75
N SER A 111 -12.10 -5.73 1.85
CA SER A 111 -12.98 -4.60 2.19
C SER A 111 -12.36 -3.67 3.26
N THR A 112 -11.04 -3.50 3.21
CA THR A 112 -10.31 -2.59 4.09
C THR A 112 -9.87 -1.33 3.34
N PRO A 113 -9.83 -0.16 4.00
CA PRO A 113 -9.35 1.07 3.39
C PRO A 113 -7.84 1.00 3.08
N LEU A 114 -7.43 1.67 2.00
CA LEU A 114 -6.03 1.87 1.62
C LEU A 114 -5.59 3.27 2.03
N TYR A 115 -4.59 3.35 2.90
CA TYR A 115 -3.96 4.59 3.33
C TYR A 115 -2.78 4.89 2.41
N THR A 116 -2.75 6.09 1.80
CA THR A 116 -1.68 6.49 0.87
C THR A 116 -1.33 7.97 0.99
N ARG A 117 -0.07 8.31 0.72
CA ARG A 117 0.39 9.70 0.53
C ARG A 117 0.19 10.18 -0.91
N ASN A 118 -0.18 9.29 -1.83
CA ASN A 118 -0.35 9.57 -3.25
C ASN A 118 -1.77 9.24 -3.74
N PRO A 119 -2.84 9.85 -3.17
CA PRO A 119 -4.23 9.49 -3.51
C PRO A 119 -4.53 9.65 -5.01
N LYS A 120 -3.82 10.57 -5.68
CA LYS A 120 -3.92 10.77 -7.14
C LYS A 120 -3.62 9.52 -7.96
N ASP A 121 -2.86 8.56 -7.42
CA ASP A 121 -2.54 7.33 -8.13
C ASP A 121 -3.71 6.36 -8.20
N PHE A 122 -4.71 6.53 -7.34
CA PHE A 122 -5.90 5.68 -7.23
C PHE A 122 -7.19 6.33 -7.78
N ILE A 123 -7.08 7.47 -8.47
CA ILE A 123 -8.24 8.12 -9.12
C ILE A 123 -8.97 7.13 -10.03
N GLY A 124 -10.29 7.00 -9.81
CA GLY A 124 -11.19 6.13 -10.56
C GLY A 124 -11.43 4.76 -9.93
N LEU A 125 -10.84 4.48 -8.77
CA LEU A 125 -10.95 3.20 -8.06
C LEU A 125 -11.88 3.26 -6.82
N GLU A 126 -12.45 4.43 -6.52
CA GLU A 126 -13.18 4.74 -5.29
C GLU A 126 -14.44 3.89 -5.09
N SER A 127 -14.98 3.32 -6.17
CA SER A 127 -16.11 2.39 -6.11
C SER A 127 -15.75 0.99 -5.62
N MET A 128 -14.46 0.66 -5.55
CA MET A 128 -13.95 -0.68 -5.24
C MET A 128 -13.08 -0.72 -3.99
N VAL A 129 -12.45 0.40 -3.64
CA VAL A 129 -11.60 0.51 -2.45
C VAL A 129 -11.70 1.94 -1.91
N GLU A 130 -11.87 2.04 -0.60
CA GLU A 130 -11.81 3.33 0.09
C GLU A 130 -10.35 3.80 0.15
N ILE A 131 -10.10 5.03 -0.33
CA ILE A 131 -8.77 5.65 -0.31
C ILE A 131 -8.74 6.70 0.78
N VAL A 132 -7.84 6.53 1.75
CA VAL A 132 -7.60 7.49 2.83
C VAL A 132 -6.27 8.18 2.58
N ALA A 133 -6.31 9.50 2.37
CA ALA A 133 -5.11 10.30 2.17
C ALA A 133 -4.50 10.68 3.53
N VAL A 134 -3.18 10.50 3.68
CA VAL A 134 -2.39 10.85 4.87
C VAL A 134 -1.17 11.69 4.57
#